data_AF-L0K1S0-F1
#
_entry.id   AF-L0K1S0-F1
#
_cell.length_a   1.000
_cell.length_b   1.000
_cell.length_c   1.000
_cell.angle_alpha   90.00
_cell.angle_beta   90.00
_cell.angle_gamma   90.00
#
_symmetry.space_group_name_H-M   'P 1'
#
loop_
_entity.id
_entity.type
_entity.pdbx_description
1 polymer ?
#
loop_
_entity_poly.entity_id
_entity_poly.type
_entity_poly.pdbx_seq_one_letter_code
_entity_poly.pdbx_strand_id
1 'polypeptide(L)'
;MTGTDETPRDITDSGDGTDRATELRPDGGTDADAADEDVHGYVPEDDPDPKEAVTEEQPRTDTQDTAEDARSGAVVDEQVEETTSPVIQTPVVKTVARILTPFVVAFGVYLTLFGTSLPGGAFQGGVVMASAIVLIGLAFGFDPTRQWIDPRGLAGLFVLGAFLFGGIAVAAVPLGGAILELFVFPLTVEDMVKLAEVAIAALVSGVITGLVIWLAAGYEKAEKTTSKSDTETGGDDA
;
A
#
# COMPACT_ATOMS: atom_id res chain seq x y z
N MET A 1 -6.91 50.93 70.28
CA MET A 1 -6.57 49.50 70.13
C MET A 1 -6.74 49.19 68.64
N THR A 2 -5.85 49.55 67.70
CA THR A 2 -4.38 49.28 67.54
C THR A 2 -4.07 47.78 67.58
N GLY A 3 -3.43 47.12 66.60
CA GLY A 3 -2.88 47.50 65.27
C GLY A 3 -2.61 46.21 64.44
N THR A 4 -2.41 46.23 63.10
CA THR A 4 -1.09 46.23 62.38
C THR A 4 -0.12 45.11 62.80
N ASP A 5 0.65 44.40 61.95
CA ASP A 5 0.81 44.27 60.48
C ASP A 5 1.86 43.12 60.24
N GLU A 6 2.35 42.94 59.00
CA GLU A 6 3.62 42.34 58.55
C GLU A 6 3.72 40.85 58.11
N THR A 7 4.41 40.68 56.97
CA THR A 7 4.83 39.42 56.31
C THR A 7 6.38 39.26 56.46
N PRO A 8 7.15 38.78 55.47
CA PRO A 8 7.56 37.39 55.20
C PRO A 8 9.06 37.09 55.53
N ARG A 9 9.44 35.81 55.71
CA ARG A 9 10.84 35.29 55.64
C ARG A 9 10.88 33.77 55.37
N ASP A 10 11.97 33.15 54.93
CA ASP A 10 12.93 33.47 53.85
C ASP A 10 13.76 32.20 53.52
N ILE A 11 14.37 32.17 52.33
CA ILE A 11 15.46 31.32 51.79
C ILE A 11 16.09 30.21 52.68
N THR A 12 16.18 28.98 52.13
CA THR A 12 17.47 28.27 51.91
C THR A 12 17.42 27.37 50.67
N ASP A 13 18.26 27.67 49.68
CA ASP A 13 18.69 26.81 48.58
C ASP A 13 20.21 26.57 48.73
N SER A 14 20.71 25.36 48.45
CA SER A 14 22.09 24.98 48.06
C SER A 14 22.40 23.52 48.42
N GLY A 15 22.84 22.73 47.43
CA GLY A 15 23.22 21.32 47.63
C GLY A 15 23.74 20.62 46.38
N ASP A 16 24.83 21.15 45.80
CA ASP A 16 25.57 20.60 44.66
C ASP A 16 26.19 19.21 44.94
N GLY A 17 26.42 18.41 43.90
CA GLY A 17 27.01 17.07 43.98
C GLY A 17 27.07 16.35 42.62
N THR A 18 28.08 16.65 41.81
CA THR A 18 28.27 16.10 40.46
C THR A 18 29.24 14.88 40.43
N ASP A 19 29.10 14.02 39.42
CA ASP A 19 30.14 13.14 38.79
C ASP A 19 30.52 11.71 39.30
N ARG A 20 30.13 10.72 38.46
CA ARG A 20 30.96 9.69 37.73
C ARG A 20 31.66 8.47 38.39
N ALA A 21 31.85 7.46 37.51
CA ALA A 21 32.62 6.20 37.56
C ALA A 21 32.02 5.05 38.42
N THR A 22 31.82 3.78 38.00
CA THR A 22 32.37 2.84 36.98
C THR A 22 33.22 1.73 37.61
N GLU A 23 32.92 0.45 37.26
CA GLU A 23 33.70 -0.80 37.50
C GLU A 23 33.85 -1.27 38.98
N LEU A 24 33.76 -2.55 39.38
CA LEU A 24 34.17 -3.85 38.79
C LEU A 24 33.32 -5.04 39.31
N ARG A 25 33.35 -6.19 38.60
CA ARG A 25 32.97 -7.54 39.08
C ARG A 25 34.20 -8.45 39.14
N PRO A 26 34.35 -9.31 40.17
CA PRO A 26 34.51 -10.75 39.95
C PRO A 26 33.96 -11.65 41.09
N ASP A 27 34.03 -12.99 41.03
CA ASP A 27 33.43 -13.94 40.06
C ASP A 27 33.58 -15.40 40.55
N GLY A 28 32.67 -16.30 40.13
CA GLY A 28 32.87 -17.77 40.17
C GLY A 28 32.24 -18.55 41.34
N GLY A 29 31.67 -19.76 41.15
CA GLY A 29 31.43 -20.53 39.92
C GLY A 29 30.85 -21.94 40.20
N THR A 30 30.59 -22.72 39.13
CA THR A 30 30.52 -24.21 39.06
C THR A 30 29.42 -24.97 39.86
N ASP A 31 28.70 -26.00 39.37
CA ASP A 31 28.73 -26.75 38.09
C ASP A 31 27.38 -27.47 37.79
N ALA A 32 27.12 -27.72 36.48
CA ALA A 32 26.43 -28.86 35.82
C ALA A 32 25.01 -29.34 36.30
N ASP A 33 24.13 -29.96 35.49
CA ASP A 33 24.25 -30.54 34.13
C ASP A 33 22.85 -30.63 33.44
N ALA A 34 22.81 -31.18 32.22
CA ALA A 34 21.68 -31.68 31.42
C ALA A 34 20.98 -30.66 30.49
N ALA A 35 21.40 -30.70 29.22
CA ALA A 35 20.68 -30.18 28.07
C ALA A 35 19.84 -31.28 27.39
N ASP A 36 18.79 -30.90 26.66
CA ASP A 36 18.32 -31.61 25.46
C ASP A 36 17.44 -30.66 24.62
N GLU A 37 17.93 -30.27 23.43
CA GLU A 37 17.14 -29.61 22.37
C GLU A 37 17.31 -30.43 21.08
N ASP A 38 16.35 -31.31 20.79
CA ASP A 38 16.29 -32.09 19.55
C ASP A 38 15.91 -31.19 18.35
N VAL A 39 16.92 -30.53 17.77
CA VAL A 39 16.78 -29.83 16.48
C VAL A 39 16.97 -30.81 15.34
N HIS A 40 15.89 -31.13 14.62
CA HIS A 40 15.94 -31.98 13.43
C HIS A 40 16.84 -31.38 12.34
N GLY A 41 17.83 -32.16 11.90
CA GLY A 41 18.93 -31.68 11.06
C GLY A 41 18.58 -31.35 9.61
N TYR A 42 19.32 -30.37 9.08
CA TYR A 42 19.50 -30.13 7.65
C TYR A 42 20.92 -30.56 7.28
N VAL A 43 21.08 -31.33 6.21
CA VAL A 43 22.40 -31.76 5.72
C VAL A 43 22.93 -30.71 4.74
N PRO A 44 24.12 -30.13 4.96
CA PRO A 44 24.78 -29.32 3.94
C PRO A 44 25.25 -30.20 2.78
N GLU A 45 24.92 -29.83 1.54
CA GLU A 45 25.62 -30.33 0.36
C GLU A 45 26.84 -29.43 0.13
N ASP A 46 28.04 -30.02 0.19
CA ASP A 46 29.29 -29.34 -0.15
C ASP A 46 29.39 -29.16 -1.68
N ASP A 47 29.60 -27.93 -2.13
CA ASP A 47 30.17 -27.59 -3.43
C ASP A 47 31.65 -27.20 -3.16
N PRO A 48 32.64 -27.79 -3.86
CA PRO A 48 33.02 -27.21 -5.15
C PRO A 48 33.54 -28.20 -6.20
N ASP A 49 33.19 -28.01 -7.48
CA ASP A 49 34.18 -28.28 -8.55
C ASP A 49 33.97 -27.48 -9.86
N PRO A 50 34.69 -26.37 -10.06
CA PRO A 50 34.76 -25.68 -11.35
C PRO A 50 36.13 -25.87 -12.01
N LYS A 51 36.20 -26.65 -13.11
CA LYS A 51 36.94 -26.31 -14.36
C LYS A 51 36.84 -27.38 -15.44
N GLU A 52 36.29 -27.01 -16.59
CA GLU A 52 36.64 -27.64 -17.86
C GLU A 52 38.09 -27.32 -18.20
N ALA A 53 38.91 -28.36 -18.42
CA ALA A 53 40.28 -28.22 -18.91
C ALA A 53 40.35 -28.67 -20.37
N VAL A 54 40.27 -27.71 -21.29
CA VAL A 54 40.53 -27.94 -22.72
C VAL A 54 42.03 -28.21 -22.93
N THR A 55 42.33 -29.19 -23.78
CA THR A 55 43.68 -29.73 -24.05
C THR A 55 44.72 -28.68 -24.41
N GLU A 56 45.90 -28.74 -23.77
CA GLU A 56 47.10 -28.03 -24.22
C GLU A 56 47.80 -28.82 -25.34
N GLU A 57 47.97 -28.20 -26.52
CA GLU A 57 49.11 -28.44 -27.41
C GLU A 57 49.69 -27.11 -27.91
N GLN A 58 51.00 -26.95 -27.73
CA GLN A 58 51.88 -25.98 -28.40
C GLN A 58 53.09 -26.78 -28.94
N PRO A 59 53.87 -26.33 -29.96
CA PRO A 59 54.11 -24.92 -30.33
C PRO A 59 54.28 -24.58 -31.84
N ARG A 60 54.21 -23.28 -32.19
CA ARG A 60 55.31 -22.46 -32.80
C ARG A 60 54.83 -21.18 -33.51
N THR A 61 55.55 -20.07 -33.25
CA THR A 61 55.97 -18.97 -34.15
C THR A 61 54.95 -18.44 -35.18
N ASP A 62 54.53 -17.18 -35.17
CA ASP A 62 55.41 -16.02 -35.38
C ASP A 62 54.84 -14.70 -34.79
N THR A 63 55.74 -13.78 -34.45
CA THR A 63 55.40 -12.40 -34.05
C THR A 63 54.85 -11.60 -35.23
N GLN A 64 53.66 -11.03 -35.09
CA GLN A 64 53.22 -9.94 -35.96
C GLN A 64 52.55 -8.82 -35.15
N ASP A 65 53.22 -7.67 -35.15
CA ASP A 65 52.79 -6.40 -34.57
C ASP A 65 51.62 -5.82 -35.38
N THR A 66 50.50 -5.58 -34.72
CA THR A 66 49.34 -4.86 -35.27
C THR A 66 48.73 -3.92 -34.22
N ALA A 67 49.50 -2.91 -33.79
CA ALA A 67 48.98 -1.75 -33.05
C ALA A 67 48.01 -0.85 -33.86
N GLU A 68 47.27 -1.42 -34.82
CA GLU A 68 46.56 -0.70 -35.90
C GLU A 68 45.04 -0.99 -35.98
N ASP A 69 44.49 -1.87 -35.14
CA ASP A 69 43.03 -2.15 -35.13
C ASP A 69 42.23 -1.23 -34.17
N ALA A 70 42.90 -0.33 -33.46
CA ALA A 70 42.30 0.61 -32.51
C ALA A 70 41.55 1.80 -33.16
N ARG A 71 41.02 1.64 -34.38
CA ARG A 71 40.37 2.72 -35.16
C ARG A 71 39.04 2.40 -35.83
N SER A 72 38.54 1.17 -35.76
CA SER A 72 37.17 0.85 -36.20
C SER A 72 36.26 0.63 -34.99
N GLY A 73 36.13 1.66 -34.16
CA GLY A 73 35.04 1.77 -33.19
C GLY A 73 33.71 1.98 -33.91
N ALA A 74 33.19 0.92 -34.53
CA ALA A 74 31.81 0.86 -34.97
C ALA A 74 30.95 0.95 -33.73
N VAL A 75 30.34 2.12 -33.52
CA VAL A 75 29.29 2.28 -32.51
C VAL A 75 28.15 1.40 -32.97
N VAL A 76 28.09 0.18 -32.43
CA VAL A 76 26.86 -0.61 -32.43
C VAL A 76 25.91 0.20 -31.58
N ASP A 77 25.03 0.92 -32.25
CA ASP A 77 23.96 1.66 -31.62
C ASP A 77 23.04 0.59 -31.01
N GLU A 78 23.30 0.27 -29.75
CA GLU A 78 22.50 -0.67 -28.96
C GLU A 78 21.17 0.02 -28.70
N GLN A 79 20.32 0.00 -29.72
CA GLN A 79 18.91 0.30 -29.65
C GLN A 79 18.31 -0.71 -28.68
N VAL A 80 18.34 -0.36 -27.40
CA VAL A 80 17.61 -1.04 -26.34
C VAL A 80 16.14 -0.85 -26.66
N GLU A 81 15.63 -1.73 -27.50
CA GLU A 81 14.21 -1.89 -27.77
C GLU A 81 13.58 -2.26 -26.43
N GLU A 82 13.03 -1.25 -25.73
CA GLU A 82 12.36 -1.40 -24.45
C GLU A 82 11.05 -2.16 -24.68
N THR A 83 11.20 -3.46 -24.93
CA THR A 83 10.15 -4.45 -25.06
C THR A 83 9.48 -4.58 -23.70
N THR A 84 8.59 -3.61 -23.43
CA THR A 84 7.69 -3.57 -22.29
C THR A 84 6.88 -4.85 -22.33
N SER A 85 7.40 -5.86 -21.62
CA SER A 85 6.90 -7.22 -21.73
C SER A 85 5.47 -7.23 -21.22
N PRO A 86 4.48 -7.63 -22.04
CA PRO A 86 3.08 -7.49 -21.68
C PRO A 86 2.82 -8.24 -20.37
N VAL A 87 2.20 -7.57 -19.40
CA VAL A 87 2.00 -8.11 -18.04
C VAL A 87 0.98 -9.25 -18.09
N ILE A 88 1.47 -10.48 -18.33
CA ILE A 88 0.64 -11.69 -18.36
C ILE A 88 0.26 -12.07 -16.92
N GLN A 89 -0.93 -11.64 -16.50
CA GLN A 89 -1.53 -12.05 -15.22
C GLN A 89 -1.77 -13.57 -15.19
N THR A 90 -1.11 -14.25 -14.26
CA THR A 90 -1.16 -15.71 -14.14
C THR A 90 -2.56 -16.22 -13.74
N PRO A 91 -2.92 -17.47 -14.10
CA PRO A 91 -4.18 -18.09 -13.65
C PRO A 91 -4.31 -18.17 -12.12
N VAL A 92 -3.19 -18.26 -11.40
CA VAL A 92 -3.14 -18.27 -9.94
C VAL A 92 -3.63 -16.94 -9.37
N VAL A 93 -3.11 -15.81 -9.86
CA VAL A 93 -3.53 -14.45 -9.43
C VAL A 93 -5.03 -14.25 -9.66
N LYS A 94 -5.53 -14.61 -10.85
CA LYS A 94 -6.97 -14.56 -11.19
C LYS A 94 -7.84 -15.36 -10.23
N THR A 95 -7.39 -16.56 -9.89
CA THR A 95 -8.11 -17.47 -8.99
C THR A 95 -8.13 -16.95 -7.55
N VAL A 96 -6.96 -16.54 -7.03
CA VAL A 96 -6.81 -15.99 -5.68
C VAL A 96 -7.61 -14.70 -5.52
N ALA A 97 -7.52 -13.77 -6.47
CA ALA A 97 -8.30 -12.53 -6.45
C ALA A 97 -9.81 -12.81 -6.40
N ARG A 98 -10.31 -13.69 -7.27
CA ARG A 98 -11.74 -14.07 -7.30
C ARG A 98 -12.22 -14.70 -5.98
N ILE A 99 -11.36 -15.47 -5.30
CA ILE A 99 -11.68 -16.06 -3.99
C ILE A 99 -11.64 -15.00 -2.89
N LEU A 100 -10.63 -14.11 -2.88
CA LEU A 100 -10.44 -13.11 -1.82
C LEU A 100 -11.44 -11.96 -1.87
N THR A 101 -11.83 -11.47 -3.07
CA THR A 101 -12.76 -10.34 -3.25
C THR A 101 -13.99 -10.38 -2.34
N PRO A 102 -14.79 -11.46 -2.24
CA PRO A 102 -15.94 -11.50 -1.33
C PRO A 102 -15.56 -11.37 0.15
N PHE A 103 -14.41 -11.89 0.59
CA PHE A 103 -13.94 -11.72 1.97
C PHE A 103 -13.47 -10.30 2.25
N VAL A 104 -12.80 -9.65 1.29
CA VAL A 104 -12.39 -8.23 1.41
C VAL A 104 -13.62 -7.33 1.49
N VAL A 105 -14.64 -7.55 0.66
CA VAL A 105 -15.92 -6.83 0.74
C VAL A 105 -16.62 -7.07 2.07
N ALA A 106 -16.73 -8.33 2.52
CA ALA A 106 -17.34 -8.65 3.82
C ALA A 106 -16.61 -8.00 5.00
N PHE A 107 -15.27 -7.95 4.95
CA PHE A 107 -14.46 -7.26 5.96
C PHE A 107 -14.66 -5.73 5.93
N GLY A 108 -14.76 -5.13 4.73
CA GLY A 108 -15.10 -3.72 4.59
C GLY A 108 -16.48 -3.37 5.16
N VAL A 109 -17.49 -4.22 4.92
CA VAL A 109 -18.83 -4.10 5.54
C VAL A 109 -18.75 -4.25 7.07
N TYR A 110 -17.97 -5.19 7.58
CA TYR A 110 -17.75 -5.35 9.02
C TYR A 110 -17.12 -4.09 9.64
N LEU A 111 -16.06 -3.53 9.04
CA LEU A 111 -15.45 -2.27 9.50
C LEU A 111 -16.43 -1.09 9.49
N THR A 112 -17.38 -1.07 8.55
CA THR A 112 -18.45 -0.05 8.50
C THR A 112 -19.50 -0.25 9.60
N LEU A 113 -19.94 -1.48 9.87
CA LEU A 113 -21.06 -1.73 10.80
C LEU A 113 -20.67 -1.75 12.29
N PHE A 114 -19.38 -1.95 12.59
CA PHE A 114 -18.85 -2.03 13.97
C PHE A 114 -17.89 -0.86 14.32
N GLY A 115 -17.81 0.17 13.46
CA GLY A 115 -16.92 1.32 13.64
C GLY A 115 -17.17 2.16 14.90
N THR A 116 -18.39 2.10 15.45
CA THR A 116 -18.74 2.72 16.73
C THR A 116 -18.08 2.08 17.95
N SER A 117 -17.64 0.81 17.83
CA SER A 117 -17.27 -0.03 18.98
C SER A 117 -15.87 -0.64 18.84
N LEU A 118 -15.30 -0.65 17.64
CA LEU A 118 -13.99 -1.20 17.31
C LEU A 118 -13.23 -0.22 16.41
N PRO A 119 -11.88 -0.29 16.35
CA PRO A 119 -11.10 0.47 15.38
C PRO A 119 -11.58 0.17 13.96
N GLY A 120 -12.08 1.20 13.26
CA GLY A 120 -12.78 1.02 11.99
C GLY A 120 -13.52 2.29 11.56
N GLY A 121 -14.73 2.08 11.03
CA GLY A 121 -15.64 3.15 10.63
C GLY A 121 -15.84 3.27 9.12
N ALA A 122 -16.86 4.04 8.76
CA ALA A 122 -17.35 4.21 7.40
C ALA A 122 -16.29 4.46 6.33
N PHE A 123 -15.35 5.37 6.60
CA PHE A 123 -14.29 5.70 5.64
C PHE A 123 -13.37 4.51 5.37
N GLN A 124 -12.89 3.84 6.43
CA GLN A 124 -12.00 2.70 6.31
C GLN A 124 -12.69 1.51 5.64
N GLY A 125 -13.93 1.21 6.03
CA GLY A 125 -14.75 0.18 5.38
C GLY A 125 -15.02 0.48 3.90
N GLY A 126 -15.31 1.74 3.56
CA GLY A 126 -15.46 2.21 2.18
C GLY A 126 -14.19 2.04 1.33
N VAL A 127 -13.02 2.38 1.88
CA VAL A 127 -11.71 2.17 1.24
C VAL A 127 -11.44 0.68 1.00
N VAL A 128 -11.73 -0.18 1.99
CA VAL A 128 -11.54 -1.64 1.87
C VAL A 128 -12.50 -2.26 0.84
N MET A 129 -13.75 -1.80 0.78
CA MET A 129 -14.68 -2.25 -0.28
C MET A 129 -14.22 -1.80 -1.67
N ALA A 130 -13.67 -0.59 -1.81
CA ALA A 130 -13.10 -0.13 -3.07
C ALA A 130 -11.83 -0.90 -3.47
N SER A 131 -10.96 -1.26 -2.51
CA SER A 131 -9.74 -2.02 -2.79
C SER A 131 -10.02 -3.43 -3.31
N ALA A 132 -11.17 -4.03 -2.97
CA ALA A 132 -11.64 -5.27 -3.57
C ALA A 132 -11.89 -5.14 -5.09
N ILE A 133 -12.29 -3.96 -5.57
CA ILE A 133 -12.43 -3.66 -7.00
C ILE A 133 -11.05 -3.42 -7.65
N VAL A 134 -10.13 -2.74 -6.94
CA VAL A 134 -8.74 -2.60 -7.39
C VAL A 134 -8.09 -3.97 -7.57
N LEU A 135 -8.30 -4.90 -6.64
CA LEU A 135 -7.82 -6.28 -6.72
C LEU A 135 -8.35 -7.00 -7.98
N ILE A 136 -9.63 -6.84 -8.33
CA ILE A 136 -10.19 -7.37 -9.59
C ILE A 136 -9.55 -6.70 -10.82
N GLY A 137 -9.39 -5.37 -10.81
CA GLY A 137 -8.73 -4.63 -11.90
C GLY A 137 -7.28 -5.06 -12.14
N LEU A 138 -6.52 -5.29 -11.08
CA LEU A 138 -5.14 -5.79 -11.15
C LEU A 138 -5.05 -7.28 -11.53
N ALA A 139 -6.08 -8.08 -11.24
CA ALA A 139 -6.09 -9.53 -11.51
C ALA A 139 -6.71 -9.91 -12.85
N PHE A 140 -7.59 -9.09 -13.43
CA PHE A 140 -8.28 -9.35 -14.70
C PHE A 140 -8.06 -8.27 -15.77
N GLY A 141 -7.41 -7.16 -15.42
CA GLY A 141 -7.27 -5.98 -16.27
C GLY A 141 -8.40 -4.98 -16.08
N PHE A 142 -8.12 -3.69 -16.26
CA PHE A 142 -9.10 -2.64 -16.07
C PHE A 142 -10.15 -2.58 -17.19
N ASP A 143 -9.85 -3.03 -18.41
CA ASP A 143 -10.81 -3.08 -19.52
C ASP A 143 -12.00 -4.03 -19.27
N PRO A 144 -11.80 -5.34 -18.98
CA PRO A 144 -12.91 -6.21 -18.58
C PRO A 144 -13.64 -5.70 -17.33
N THR A 145 -12.90 -5.12 -16.37
CA THR A 145 -13.45 -4.58 -15.13
C THR A 145 -14.39 -3.39 -15.40
N ARG A 146 -14.06 -2.51 -16.36
CA ARG A 146 -14.95 -1.43 -16.82
C ARG A 146 -16.21 -1.94 -17.52
N GLN A 147 -16.11 -3.05 -18.25
CA GLN A 147 -17.29 -3.66 -18.90
C GLN A 147 -18.24 -4.31 -17.87
N TRP A 148 -17.70 -4.75 -16.73
CA TRP A 148 -18.49 -5.32 -15.62
C TRP A 148 -19.13 -4.26 -14.71
N ILE A 149 -18.54 -3.07 -14.59
CA ILE A 149 -19.00 -2.02 -13.67
C ILE A 149 -19.73 -0.93 -14.45
N ASP A 150 -21.05 -0.85 -14.31
CA ASP A 150 -21.83 0.26 -14.86
C ASP A 150 -21.41 1.60 -14.21
N PRO A 151 -20.85 2.56 -14.97
CA PRO A 151 -20.48 3.87 -14.44
C PRO A 151 -21.67 4.62 -13.83
N ARG A 152 -22.91 4.38 -14.29
CA ARG A 152 -24.13 4.95 -13.70
C ARG A 152 -24.45 4.35 -12.35
N GLY A 153 -24.23 3.04 -12.17
CA GLY A 153 -24.38 2.39 -10.87
C GLY A 153 -23.41 2.94 -9.84
N LEU A 154 -22.17 3.22 -10.26
CA LEU A 154 -21.12 3.75 -9.40
C LEU A 154 -21.33 5.23 -9.04
N ALA A 155 -21.73 6.06 -10.01
CA ALA A 155 -22.20 7.42 -9.75
C ALA A 155 -23.46 7.43 -8.88
N GLY A 156 -24.37 6.47 -9.09
CA GLY A 156 -25.56 6.25 -8.28
C GLY A 156 -25.21 5.91 -6.82
N LEU A 157 -24.20 5.08 -6.57
CA LEU A 157 -23.73 4.75 -5.23
C LEU A 157 -23.16 5.98 -4.50
N PHE A 158 -22.36 6.80 -5.20
CA PHE A 158 -21.87 8.08 -4.67
C PHE A 158 -23.01 9.04 -4.34
N VAL A 159 -23.92 9.29 -5.29
CA VAL A 159 -25.07 10.20 -5.12
C VAL A 159 -26.00 9.70 -4.02
N LEU A 160 -26.26 8.39 -3.93
CA LEU A 160 -27.08 7.79 -2.88
C LEU A 160 -26.44 7.97 -1.51
N GLY A 161 -25.13 7.68 -1.37
CA GLY A 161 -24.41 7.89 -0.10
C GLY A 161 -24.42 9.34 0.35
N ALA A 162 -24.14 10.28 -0.57
CA ALA A 162 -24.18 11.72 -0.31
C ALA A 162 -25.61 12.21 0.03
N PHE A 163 -26.62 11.73 -0.67
CA PHE A 163 -28.03 12.06 -0.43
C PHE A 163 -28.54 11.52 0.91
N LEU A 164 -28.19 10.28 1.27
CA LEU A 164 -28.55 9.69 2.56
C LEU A 164 -27.86 10.42 3.71
N PHE A 165 -26.54 10.64 3.63
CA PHE A 165 -25.81 11.35 4.68
C PHE A 165 -26.28 12.81 4.84
N GLY A 166 -26.40 13.56 3.73
CA GLY A 166 -26.93 14.92 3.75
C GLY A 166 -28.40 14.98 4.19
N GLY A 167 -29.19 13.96 3.83
CA GLY A 167 -30.58 13.79 4.26
C GLY A 167 -30.68 13.61 5.77
N ILE A 168 -29.89 12.72 6.37
CA ILE A 168 -29.81 12.54 7.83
C ILE A 168 -29.39 13.86 8.51
N ALA A 169 -28.36 14.52 7.97
CA ALA A 169 -27.85 15.77 8.53
C ALA A 169 -28.90 16.90 8.54
N VAL A 170 -29.64 17.08 7.44
CA VAL A 170 -30.63 18.16 7.29
C VAL A 170 -31.99 17.81 7.91
N ALA A 171 -32.39 16.53 7.94
CA ALA A 171 -33.68 16.10 8.49
C ALA A 171 -33.80 16.30 10.02
N ALA A 172 -32.69 16.48 10.73
CA ALA A 172 -32.70 16.87 12.15
C ALA A 172 -33.30 18.27 12.38
N VAL A 173 -33.16 19.19 11.42
CA VAL A 173 -33.62 20.59 11.53
C VAL A 173 -35.14 20.73 11.66
N PRO A 174 -35.99 20.14 10.79
CA PRO A 174 -37.45 20.19 10.96
C PRO A 174 -37.97 19.43 12.19
N LEU A 175 -37.14 18.57 12.81
CA LEU A 175 -37.43 17.92 14.08
C LEU A 175 -37.07 18.79 15.31
N GLY A 176 -36.55 20.00 15.09
CA GLY A 176 -36.19 20.96 16.13
C GLY A 176 -34.72 20.87 16.60
N GLY A 177 -33.89 20.05 15.97
CA GLY A 177 -32.47 19.93 16.27
C GLY A 177 -31.55 20.77 15.38
N ALA A 178 -30.26 20.76 15.71
CA ALA A 178 -29.18 21.24 14.85
C ALA A 178 -28.91 20.26 13.68
N ILE A 179 -28.10 20.69 12.70
CA ILE A 179 -27.64 19.82 11.62
C ILE A 179 -26.84 18.65 12.21
N LEU A 180 -27.15 17.42 11.77
CA LEU A 180 -26.55 16.16 12.24
C LEU A 180 -26.85 15.81 13.72
N GLU A 181 -27.86 16.42 14.34
CA GLU A 181 -28.23 16.14 15.73
C GLU A 181 -29.03 14.84 15.85
N LEU A 182 -28.34 13.70 15.99
CA LEU A 182 -28.94 12.36 15.82
C LEU A 182 -29.99 11.95 16.88
N PHE A 183 -30.04 12.62 18.03
CA PHE A 183 -30.96 12.25 19.12
C PHE A 183 -32.42 12.73 18.90
N VAL A 184 -32.69 13.55 17.88
CA VAL A 184 -34.06 13.99 17.55
C VAL A 184 -34.85 12.96 16.73
N PHE A 185 -34.18 11.92 16.22
CA PHE A 185 -34.81 10.84 15.47
C PHE A 185 -35.45 9.79 16.42
N PRO A 186 -36.49 9.06 15.99
CA PRO A 186 -37.19 8.07 16.81
C PRO A 186 -36.46 6.72 16.96
N LEU A 187 -35.22 6.60 16.46
CA LEU A 187 -34.37 5.41 16.59
C LEU A 187 -33.24 5.68 17.59
N THR A 188 -32.50 4.64 17.99
CA THR A 188 -31.36 4.83 18.88
C THR A 188 -30.26 5.64 18.18
N VAL A 189 -29.45 6.37 18.96
CA VAL A 189 -28.29 7.10 18.43
C VAL A 189 -27.31 6.13 17.77
N GLU A 190 -27.16 4.91 18.29
CA GLU A 190 -26.31 3.87 17.70
C GLU A 190 -26.78 3.46 16.30
N ASP A 191 -28.10 3.25 16.11
CA ASP A 191 -28.67 2.92 14.80
C ASP A 191 -28.57 4.08 13.81
N MET A 192 -28.75 5.32 14.29
CA MET A 192 -28.56 6.54 13.49
C MET A 192 -27.12 6.72 13.04
N VAL A 193 -26.13 6.46 13.92
CA VAL A 193 -24.71 6.49 13.55
C VAL A 193 -24.42 5.40 12.52
N LYS A 194 -24.85 4.15 12.72
CA LYS A 194 -24.66 3.07 11.75
C LYS A 194 -25.28 3.39 10.38
N LEU A 195 -26.45 4.02 10.34
CA LEU A 195 -27.08 4.45 9.08
C LEU A 195 -26.24 5.53 8.36
N ALA A 196 -25.73 6.50 9.11
CA ALA A 196 -24.80 7.50 8.58
C ALA A 196 -23.47 6.86 8.12
N GLU A 197 -22.96 5.87 8.84
CA GLU A 197 -21.75 5.14 8.48
C GLU A 197 -21.93 4.35 7.17
N VAL A 198 -23.04 3.66 6.99
CA VAL A 198 -23.36 2.96 5.72
C VAL A 198 -23.47 3.96 4.56
N ALA A 199 -24.08 5.13 4.78
CA ALA A 199 -24.17 6.19 3.77
C ALA A 199 -22.80 6.74 3.36
N ILE A 200 -21.92 7.02 4.34
CA ILE A 200 -20.55 7.48 4.09
C ILE A 200 -19.70 6.38 3.43
N ALA A 201 -19.84 5.12 3.84
CA ALA A 201 -19.08 4.01 3.25
C ALA A 201 -19.45 3.78 1.78
N ALA A 202 -20.74 3.87 1.44
CA ALA A 202 -21.21 3.85 0.05
C ALA A 202 -20.63 5.02 -0.77
N LEU A 203 -20.67 6.24 -0.23
CA LEU A 203 -20.08 7.43 -0.84
C LEU A 203 -18.58 7.23 -1.13
N VAL A 204 -17.81 6.84 -0.12
CA VAL A 204 -16.35 6.65 -0.19
C VAL A 204 -15.99 5.53 -1.18
N SER A 205 -16.68 4.39 -1.11
CA SER A 205 -16.45 3.26 -2.02
C SER A 205 -16.73 3.64 -3.48
N GLY A 206 -17.84 4.34 -3.74
CA GLY A 206 -18.21 4.84 -5.07
C GLY A 206 -17.19 5.84 -5.64
N VAL A 207 -16.74 6.80 -4.83
CA VAL A 207 -15.71 7.78 -5.24
C VAL A 207 -14.39 7.11 -5.56
N ILE A 208 -13.85 6.28 -4.67
CA ILE A 208 -12.52 5.67 -4.86
C ILE A 208 -12.53 4.73 -6.06
N THR A 209 -13.56 3.88 -6.18
CA THR A 209 -13.70 2.98 -7.33
C THR A 209 -13.85 3.77 -8.63
N GLY A 210 -14.62 4.86 -8.63
CA GLY A 210 -14.82 5.71 -9.80
C GLY A 210 -13.54 6.42 -10.24
N LEU A 211 -12.78 6.95 -9.28
CA LEU A 211 -11.47 7.56 -9.53
C LEU A 211 -10.46 6.55 -10.07
N VAL A 212 -10.38 5.34 -9.51
CA VAL A 212 -9.48 4.28 -10.01
C VAL A 212 -9.84 3.90 -11.45
N ILE A 213 -11.12 3.69 -11.75
CA ILE A 213 -11.59 3.33 -13.09
C ILE A 213 -11.31 4.44 -14.11
N TRP A 214 -11.55 5.70 -13.73
CA TRP A 214 -11.30 6.87 -14.56
C TRP A 214 -9.80 7.08 -14.80
N LEU A 215 -8.98 6.96 -13.76
CA LEU A 215 -7.52 7.06 -13.84
C LEU A 215 -6.94 5.99 -14.76
N ALA A 216 -7.37 4.74 -14.60
CA ALA A 216 -6.99 3.64 -15.49
C ALA A 216 -7.40 3.90 -16.95
N ALA A 217 -8.49 4.61 -17.21
CA ALA A 217 -8.92 4.98 -18.57
C ALA A 217 -8.09 6.13 -19.18
N GLY A 218 -7.56 7.02 -18.33
CA GLY A 218 -6.63 8.07 -18.75
C GLY A 218 -5.32 7.50 -19.32
N TYR A 219 -4.72 6.54 -18.62
CA TYR A 219 -3.46 5.89 -19.04
C TYR A 219 -3.58 5.22 -20.41
N GLU A 220 -4.59 4.38 -20.59
CA GLU A 220 -4.84 3.63 -21.84
C GLU A 220 -5.09 4.55 -23.05
N LYS A 221 -5.72 5.71 -22.83
CA LYS A 221 -5.93 6.72 -23.89
C LYS A 221 -4.64 7.44 -24.25
N ALA A 222 -3.76 7.71 -23.28
CA ALA A 222 -2.47 8.35 -23.53
C ALA A 222 -1.57 7.45 -24.39
N GLU A 223 -1.42 6.18 -24.01
CA GLU A 223 -0.62 5.16 -24.71
C GLU A 223 -1.04 5.01 -26.19
N LYS A 224 -2.35 4.89 -26.45
CA LYS A 224 -2.92 4.82 -27.82
C LYS A 224 -2.71 6.08 -28.65
N THR A 225 -2.43 7.23 -28.01
CA THR A 225 -2.16 8.49 -28.71
C THR A 225 -0.70 8.56 -29.16
N THR A 226 0.25 8.19 -28.28
CA THR A 226 1.69 8.15 -28.58
C THR A 226 2.01 7.14 -29.68
N SER A 227 1.53 5.90 -29.56
CA SER A 227 1.79 4.85 -30.57
C SER A 227 1.31 5.24 -31.99
N LYS A 228 0.27 6.09 -32.09
CA LYS A 228 -0.24 6.57 -33.38
C LYS A 228 0.64 7.66 -34.00
N SER A 229 1.19 8.60 -33.21
CA SER A 229 2.08 9.64 -33.74
C SER A 229 3.39 9.05 -34.28
N ASP A 230 3.92 8.03 -33.63
CA ASP A 230 5.18 7.39 -34.04
C ASP A 230 5.01 6.63 -35.36
N THR A 231 3.83 6.03 -35.57
CA THR A 231 3.47 5.34 -36.82
C THR A 231 3.21 6.30 -38.00
N GLU A 232 2.66 7.50 -37.74
CA GLU A 232 2.37 8.49 -38.80
C GLU A 232 3.61 9.31 -39.23
N THR A 233 4.70 9.30 -38.46
CA THR A 233 5.91 10.11 -38.76
C THR A 233 6.98 9.34 -39.56
N GLY A 234 6.96 8.00 -39.57
CA GLY A 234 7.94 7.16 -40.27
C GLY A 234 7.66 6.89 -41.76
N GLY A 235 6.79 7.66 -42.41
CA GLY A 235 6.23 7.32 -43.73
C GLY A 235 6.63 8.20 -44.93
N ASP A 236 7.37 9.30 -44.72
CA ASP A 236 7.58 10.34 -45.75
C ASP A 236 9.00 10.40 -46.36
N ASP A 237 9.89 9.47 -45.97
CA ASP A 237 11.27 9.35 -46.49
C ASP A 237 11.46 8.07 -47.35
N ALA A 238 10.96 8.08 -48.60
CA ALA A 238 11.17 7.01 -49.59
C ALA A 238 11.18 7.50 -51.05
#